data_AF-A0A3D0XA04-F1
#
_entry.id   AF-A0A3D0XA04-F1
#
_cell.length_a   1.000
_cell.length_b   1.000
_cell.length_c   1.000
_cell.angle_alpha   90.00
_cell.angle_beta   90.00
_cell.angle_gamma   90.00
#
_symmetry.space_group_name_H-M   'P 1'
#
loop_
_entity.id
_entity.type
_entity.pdbx_description
1 polymer ?
#
loop_
_entity_poly.entity_id
_entity_poly.type
_entity_poly.pdbx_seq_one_letter_code
_entity_poly.pdbx_strand_id
1 'polypeptide(L)'
;MLTNNTRITVFCSKKQGRETFWFATVLDGVNYHGRDQIIVADKNVSASDEYVIRIPDSVLQATHYVDPSTYKSLPLDESDNCYSLKKGDYVVKGLVDLDVITVKDILDAGGQQITQVTDNLSASAFSKHIKLVVK
;
A
#
# COMPACT_ATOMS: atom_id res chain seq x y z
N MET A 1 20.92 -8.29 -2.26
CA MET A 1 19.95 -7.36 -2.89
C MET A 1 18.77 -8.19 -3.33
N LEU A 2 17.64 -8.18 -2.61
CA LEU A 2 16.38 -8.67 -3.19
C LEU A 2 15.80 -7.50 -3.99
N THR A 3 16.07 -7.47 -5.29
CA THR A 3 15.49 -6.50 -6.22
C THR A 3 14.24 -7.10 -6.83
N ASN A 4 13.18 -7.26 -6.03
CA ASN A 4 11.88 -7.46 -6.64
C ASN A 4 11.32 -6.08 -6.93
N ASN A 5 11.60 -5.53 -8.11
CA ASN A 5 11.05 -4.25 -8.54
C ASN A 5 9.64 -4.50 -9.08
N THR A 6 8.64 -4.33 -8.22
CA THR A 6 7.24 -4.49 -8.57
C THR A 6 6.57 -3.12 -8.67
N ARG A 7 5.67 -2.97 -9.64
CA ARG A 7 4.72 -1.86 -9.69
C ARG A 7 3.46 -2.21 -8.90
N ILE A 8 2.97 -1.29 -8.09
CA ILE A 8 1.68 -1.40 -7.39
C ILE A 8 0.85 -0.13 -7.59
N THR A 9 -0.45 -0.25 -7.42
CA THR A 9 -1.36 0.90 -7.29
C THR A 9 -1.94 0.90 -5.88
N VAL A 10 -1.73 1.98 -5.14
CA VAL A 10 -2.25 2.18 -3.79
C VAL A 10 -3.55 2.99 -3.87
N PHE A 11 -4.57 2.55 -3.15
CA PHE A 11 -5.86 3.22 -3.06
C PHE A 11 -6.07 3.79 -1.66
N CYS A 12 -6.00 5.10 -1.53
CA CYS A 12 -6.11 5.81 -0.26
C CYS A 12 -7.54 6.29 -0.02
N SER A 13 -8.14 5.89 1.09
CA SER A 13 -9.49 6.36 1.44
C SER A 13 -9.49 7.73 2.09
N LYS A 14 -10.45 8.58 1.72
CA LYS A 14 -10.75 9.84 2.38
C LYS A 14 -12.24 9.96 2.66
N LYS A 15 -12.59 10.34 3.89
CA LYS A 15 -13.98 10.53 4.29
C LYS A 15 -14.35 12.00 4.22
N GLN A 16 -15.48 12.31 3.60
CA GLN A 16 -16.09 13.63 3.63
C GLN A 16 -17.59 13.45 3.92
N GLY A 17 -18.02 13.91 5.10
CA GLY A 17 -19.38 13.63 5.58
C GLY A 17 -19.65 12.13 5.71
N ARG A 18 -20.63 11.64 4.94
CA ARG A 18 -21.02 10.20 4.90
C ARG A 18 -20.33 9.43 3.77
N GLU A 19 -19.67 10.12 2.85
CA GLU A 19 -19.07 9.52 1.66
C GLU A 19 -17.60 9.17 1.91
N THR A 20 -17.13 8.14 1.22
CA THR A 20 -15.73 7.73 1.21
C THR A 20 -15.24 7.75 -0.24
N PHE A 21 -14.23 8.58 -0.47
CA PHE A 21 -13.54 8.74 -1.75
C PHE A 21 -12.26 7.90 -1.74
N TRP A 22 -11.87 7.39 -2.89
CA TRP A 22 -10.65 6.60 -3.09
C TRP A 22 -9.79 7.28 -4.13
N PHE A 23 -8.52 7.52 -3.79
CA PHE A 23 -7.53 8.11 -4.67
C PHE A 23 -6.46 7.08 -4.99
N ALA A 24 -6.10 6.97 -6.27
CA ALA A 24 -5.10 6.01 -6.73
C ALA A 24 -3.73 6.66 -6.84
N THR A 25 -2.68 5.96 -6.44
CA THR A 25 -1.30 6.37 -6.67
C THR A 25 -0.47 5.17 -7.11
N VAL A 26 0.18 5.30 -8.26
CA VAL A 26 1.05 4.26 -8.82
C VAL A 26 2.44 4.39 -8.22
N LEU A 27 2.94 3.30 -7.65
CA LEU A 27 4.28 3.21 -7.09
C LEU A 27 5.11 2.19 -7.89
N ASP A 28 6.24 2.67 -8.40
CA ASP A 28 7.26 1.87 -9.07
C ASP A 28 8.46 1.64 -8.16
N GLY A 29 9.09 0.46 -8.20
CA GLY A 29 10.26 0.20 -7.36
C GLY A 29 9.96 -0.44 -6.00
N VAL A 30 8.76 -0.98 -5.77
CA VAL A 30 8.43 -1.58 -4.46
C VAL A 30 8.84 -3.05 -4.40
N ASN A 31 9.28 -3.50 -3.23
CA ASN A 31 9.53 -4.92 -2.99
C ASN A 31 8.25 -5.60 -2.54
N TYR A 32 7.69 -6.45 -3.40
CA TYR A 32 6.48 -7.22 -3.14
C TYR A 32 6.82 -8.70 -3.00
N HIS A 33 6.52 -9.33 -1.87
CA HIS A 33 6.76 -10.76 -1.70
C HIS A 33 5.72 -11.40 -0.78
N GLY A 34 5.44 -12.68 -1.00
CA GLY A 34 4.62 -13.46 -0.08
C GLY A 34 5.28 -13.52 1.30
N ARG A 35 4.47 -13.73 2.33
CA ARG A 35 4.99 -14.07 3.65
C ARG A 35 5.35 -15.55 3.63
N ASP A 36 6.63 -15.88 3.43
CA ASP A 36 7.13 -17.25 3.61
C ASP A 36 7.00 -17.64 5.09
N GLN A 37 5.83 -18.15 5.47
CA GLN A 37 5.66 -18.89 6.71
C GLN A 37 5.77 -20.37 6.38
N ILE A 38 6.98 -20.91 6.38
CA ILE A 38 7.15 -22.36 6.59
C ILE A 38 6.81 -22.60 8.07
N ILE A 39 5.52 -22.72 8.40
CA ILE A 39 5.12 -23.34 9.65
C ILE A 39 5.29 -24.85 9.42
N VAL A 40 6.41 -25.42 9.86
CA VAL A 40 6.50 -26.88 10.05
C VAL A 40 5.71 -27.21 11.32
N ALA A 41 4.38 -27.22 11.20
CA ALA A 41 3.50 -27.89 12.14
C ALA A 41 2.91 -29.08 11.39
N ASP A 42 2.99 -30.26 12.01
CA ASP A 42 2.54 -31.52 11.45
C ASP A 42 1.24 -31.38 10.64
N LYS A 43 1.34 -31.72 9.36
CA LYS A 43 0.25 -32.10 8.44
C LYS A 43 -0.68 -31.06 7.83
N ASN A 44 -0.43 -29.75 7.82
CA ASN A 44 -1.12 -28.85 6.88
C ASN A 44 -0.28 -27.61 6.55
N VAL A 45 0.16 -27.48 5.29
CA VAL A 45 0.71 -26.23 4.76
C VAL A 45 -0.47 -25.30 4.47
N SER A 46 -0.74 -24.35 5.36
CA SER A 46 -1.60 -23.21 5.01
C SER A 46 -0.74 -22.15 4.34
N ALA A 47 -0.91 -21.98 3.03
CA ALA A 47 -0.45 -20.77 2.37
C ALA A 47 -1.17 -19.60 3.05
N SER A 48 -0.43 -18.73 3.74
CA SER A 48 -1.00 -17.49 4.23
C SER A 48 -1.14 -16.56 3.03
N ASP A 49 -2.37 -16.14 2.69
CA ASP A 49 -2.64 -15.14 1.64
C ASP A 49 -2.09 -13.73 1.98
N GLU A 50 -1.20 -13.63 2.97
CA GLU A 50 -0.55 -12.40 3.37
C GLU A 50 0.69 -12.10 2.51
N TYR A 51 0.74 -10.88 2.00
CA TYR A 51 1.89 -10.35 1.30
C TYR A 51 2.53 -9.23 2.09
N VAL A 52 3.85 -9.13 1.98
CA VAL A 52 4.65 -8.05 2.55
C VAL A 52 5.14 -7.16 1.41
N ILE A 53 4.88 -5.86 1.56
CA ILE A 53 5.34 -4.84 0.63
C ILE A 53 6.32 -3.93 1.38
N ARG A 54 7.51 -3.72 0.84
CA ARG A 54 8.43 -2.68 1.33
C ARG A 54 8.55 -1.59 0.28
N ILE A 55 8.17 -0.37 0.65
CA ILE A 55 8.25 0.82 -0.19
C ILE A 55 9.50 1.59 0.23
N PRO A 56 10.56 1.62 -0.59
CA PRO A 56 11.80 2.34 -0.28
C PRO A 56 11.57 3.85 -0.14
N ASP A 57 12.39 4.51 0.68
CA ASP A 57 12.38 5.97 0.85
C ASP A 57 12.50 6.74 -0.47
N SER A 58 13.28 6.23 -1.42
CA SER A 58 13.40 6.84 -2.76
C SER A 58 12.08 6.85 -3.54
N VAL A 59 11.22 5.83 -3.35
CA VAL A 59 9.90 5.78 -3.98
C VAL A 59 8.97 6.76 -3.28
N LEU A 60 8.96 6.78 -1.94
CA LEU A 60 8.13 7.70 -1.14
C LEU A 60 8.38 9.17 -1.50
N GLN A 61 9.65 9.54 -1.69
CA GLN A 61 10.03 10.90 -2.07
C GLN A 61 9.63 11.24 -3.51
N ALA A 62 9.70 10.28 -4.43
CA ALA A 62 9.35 10.49 -5.84
C ALA A 62 7.84 10.58 -6.08
N THR A 63 7.01 10.01 -5.20
CA THR A 63 5.56 9.89 -5.38
C THR A 63 4.73 10.74 -4.40
N HIS A 64 5.35 11.73 -3.74
CA HIS A 64 4.68 12.66 -2.82
C HIS A 64 3.94 11.97 -1.66
N TYR A 65 4.60 11.01 -0.99
CA TYR A 65 4.09 10.46 0.25
C TYR A 65 4.01 11.55 1.34
N VAL A 66 2.89 11.58 2.06
CA VAL A 66 2.71 12.40 3.27
C VAL A 66 2.30 11.51 4.44
N ASP A 67 2.57 11.94 5.67
CA ASP A 67 2.15 11.20 6.85
C ASP A 67 0.61 11.20 7.01
N PRO A 68 0.03 10.23 7.74
CA PRO A 68 -1.41 10.11 7.90
C PRO A 68 -2.11 11.34 8.51
N SER A 69 -1.42 12.11 9.35
CA SER A 69 -2.00 13.31 9.96
C SER A 69 -2.11 14.43 8.93
N THR A 70 -1.04 14.65 8.16
CA THR A 70 -1.01 15.62 7.05
C THR A 70 -2.08 15.28 6.01
N TYR A 71 -2.15 14.03 5.54
CA TYR A 71 -3.15 13.62 4.55
C TYR A 71 -4.59 13.84 5.03
N LYS A 72 -4.84 13.59 6.31
CA LYS A 72 -6.16 13.78 6.93
C LYS A 72 -6.57 15.25 6.97
N SER A 73 -5.63 16.17 7.13
CA SER A 73 -5.92 17.62 7.15
C SER A 73 -6.11 18.25 5.77
N LEU A 74 -5.68 17.60 4.69
CA LEU A 74 -5.79 18.16 3.35
C LEU A 74 -7.27 18.31 2.92
N PRO A 75 -7.59 19.31 2.09
CA PRO A 75 -8.83 19.35 1.31
C PRO A 75 -8.98 18.13 0.37
N LEU A 76 -10.20 17.85 -0.10
CA LEU A 76 -10.45 16.68 -0.97
C LEU A 76 -9.78 16.84 -2.34
N ASP A 77 -9.84 18.03 -2.92
CA ASP A 77 -9.25 18.42 -4.20
C ASP A 77 -7.73 18.38 -4.21
N GLU A 78 -7.07 18.55 -3.06
CA GLU A 78 -5.62 18.41 -2.94
C GLU A 78 -5.17 16.95 -2.73
N SER A 79 -6.09 16.05 -2.43
CA SER A 79 -5.78 14.65 -2.06
C SER A 79 -5.37 13.78 -3.23
N ASP A 80 -5.70 14.19 -4.45
CA ASP A 80 -5.35 13.45 -5.66
C ASP A 80 -3.85 13.57 -6.00
N ASN A 81 -3.16 14.58 -5.45
CA ASN A 81 -1.75 14.87 -5.74
C ASN A 81 -0.76 14.23 -4.75
N CYS A 82 -1.24 13.57 -3.71
CA CYS A 82 -0.43 12.96 -2.67
C CYS A 82 -1.13 11.72 -2.11
N TYR A 83 -0.44 10.96 -1.26
CA TYR A 83 -1.01 9.76 -0.68
C TYR A 83 -0.45 9.48 0.71
N SER A 84 -1.19 8.66 1.46
CA SER A 84 -0.77 8.18 2.78
C SER A 84 -1.15 6.72 2.95
N LEU A 85 -0.41 6.01 3.80
CA LEU A 85 -0.60 4.58 4.02
C LEU A 85 -1.22 4.35 5.39
N LYS A 86 -2.40 3.71 5.43
CA LYS A 86 -3.07 3.35 6.69
C LYS A 86 -3.75 1.99 6.57
N LYS A 87 -4.03 1.40 7.74
CA LYS A 87 -4.84 0.18 7.83
C LYS A 87 -6.25 0.42 7.28
N GLY A 88 -6.73 -0.52 6.47
CA GLY A 88 -8.06 -0.51 5.85
C GLY A 88 -8.10 0.00 4.42
N ASP A 89 -7.03 0.66 3.96
CA ASP A 89 -6.84 1.02 2.55
C ASP A 89 -6.43 -0.19 1.71
N TYR A 90 -6.33 -0.04 0.39
CA TYR A 90 -6.09 -1.17 -0.52
C TYR A 90 -4.85 -0.97 -1.39
N VAL A 91 -4.29 -2.09 -1.86
CA VAL A 91 -3.20 -2.14 -2.83
C VAL A 91 -3.54 -3.17 -3.90
N VAL A 92 -3.32 -2.83 -5.17
CA VAL A 92 -3.34 -3.78 -6.29
C VAL A 92 -1.92 -3.95 -6.80
N LYS A 93 -1.53 -5.20 -7.10
CA LYS A 93 -0.26 -5.48 -7.78
C LYS A 93 -0.41 -5.18 -9.27
N GLY A 94 0.31 -4.17 -9.75
CA GLY A 94 0.24 -3.68 -11.13
C GLY A 94 -0.30 -2.26 -11.24
N LEU A 95 -0.51 -1.83 -12.49
CA LEU A 95 -1.16 -0.57 -12.83
C LEU A 95 -2.68 -0.78 -12.85
N VAL A 96 -3.40 0.08 -12.14
CA VAL A 96 -4.85 0.22 -12.28
C VAL A 96 -5.13 1.64 -12.72
N ASP A 97 -5.79 1.78 -13.87
CA ASP A 97 -6.18 3.04 -14.47
C ASP A 97 -7.71 3.04 -14.57
N LEU A 98 -8.36 3.72 -13.61
CA LEU A 98 -9.82 3.75 -13.47
C LEU A 98 -10.26 5.19 -13.21
N ASP A 99 -11.24 5.65 -13.97
CA ASP A 99 -11.80 7.02 -13.85
C ASP A 99 -12.65 7.21 -12.59
N VAL A 100 -13.34 6.15 -12.15
CA VAL A 100 -14.15 6.14 -10.93
C VAL A 100 -13.80 4.90 -10.15
N ILE A 101 -13.45 5.09 -8.87
CA ILE A 101 -12.92 4.02 -8.02
C ILE A 101 -13.94 3.72 -6.93
N THR A 102 -14.67 2.62 -7.06
CA THR A 102 -15.42 2.01 -5.96
C THR A 102 -14.62 0.89 -5.32
N VAL A 103 -14.96 0.51 -4.08
CA VAL A 103 -14.35 -0.68 -3.43
C VAL A 103 -14.54 -1.93 -4.28
N LYS A 104 -15.67 -2.06 -4.98
CA LYS A 104 -15.92 -3.20 -5.87
C LYS A 104 -14.90 -3.23 -7.00
N ASP A 105 -14.63 -2.09 -7.64
CA ASP A 105 -13.67 -2.02 -8.75
C ASP A 105 -12.25 -2.34 -8.28
N ILE A 106 -11.87 -1.85 -7.08
CA ILE A 106 -10.59 -2.19 -6.44
C ILE A 106 -10.47 -3.69 -6.22
N LEU A 107 -11.52 -4.33 -5.69
CA LEU A 107 -11.53 -5.77 -5.40
C LEU A 107 -11.52 -6.62 -6.68
N ASP A 108 -12.29 -6.22 -7.70
CA ASP A 108 -12.31 -6.89 -9.01
C ASP A 108 -10.95 -6.82 -9.72
N ALA A 109 -10.18 -5.75 -9.47
CA ALA A 109 -8.79 -5.61 -9.93
C ALA A 109 -7.78 -6.42 -9.10
N GLY A 110 -8.21 -7.20 -8.11
CA GLY A 110 -7.34 -7.99 -7.23
C GLY A 110 -6.81 -7.19 -6.04
N GLY A 111 -7.57 -6.22 -5.54
CA GLY A 111 -7.20 -5.37 -4.42
C GLY A 111 -7.07 -6.14 -3.11
N GLN A 112 -5.95 -5.93 -2.43
CA GLN A 112 -5.63 -6.50 -1.13
C GLN A 112 -5.69 -5.41 -0.08
N GLN A 113 -6.31 -5.70 1.06
CA GLN A 113 -6.47 -4.73 2.12
C GLN A 113 -5.19 -4.63 2.96
N ILE A 114 -4.75 -3.41 3.24
CA ILE A 114 -3.68 -3.12 4.19
C ILE A 114 -4.13 -3.45 5.60
N THR A 115 -3.50 -4.45 6.19
CA THR A 115 -3.78 -4.91 7.57
C THR A 115 -2.83 -4.31 8.59
N GLN A 116 -1.61 -3.98 8.17
CA GLN A 116 -0.58 -3.39 9.01
C GLN A 116 0.31 -2.45 8.20
N VAL A 117 0.68 -1.33 8.84
CA VAL A 117 1.68 -0.38 8.35
C VAL A 117 2.78 -0.27 9.42
N THR A 118 4.03 -0.29 9.01
CA THR A 118 5.18 -0.08 9.91
C THR A 118 6.12 0.91 9.27
N ASP A 119 6.34 2.02 9.98
CA ASP A 119 7.24 3.09 9.58
C ASP A 119 8.67 2.74 10.05
N ASN A 120 9.61 2.63 9.09
CA ASN A 120 11.03 2.48 9.36
C ASN A 120 11.85 3.64 8.76
N LEU A 121 11.28 4.85 8.69
CA LEU A 121 11.93 6.03 8.12
C LEU A 121 13.02 6.62 9.02
N SER A 122 13.05 6.25 10.31
CA SER A 122 14.13 6.58 11.25
C SER A 122 15.36 5.66 11.14
N ALA A 123 15.30 4.62 10.30
CA ALA A 123 16.42 3.70 10.08
C ALA A 123 17.59 4.38 9.33
N SER A 124 18.72 3.67 9.24
CA SER A 124 19.84 4.11 8.41
C SER A 124 19.41 4.32 6.95
N ALA A 125 20.08 5.22 6.22
CA ALA A 125 19.70 5.61 4.86
C ALA A 125 19.52 4.42 3.90
N PHE A 126 20.24 3.32 4.10
CA PHE A 126 20.16 2.10 3.28
C PHE A 126 18.98 1.18 3.61
N SER A 127 18.27 1.46 4.71
CA SER A 127 17.21 0.61 5.26
C SER A 127 15.88 1.35 5.44
N LYS A 128 15.80 2.63 5.06
CA LYS A 128 14.55 3.41 5.17
C LYS A 128 13.49 2.88 4.23
N HIS A 129 12.36 2.48 4.79
CA HIS A 129 11.20 2.04 4.04
C HIS A 129 9.93 2.12 4.89
N ILE A 130 8.78 2.15 4.23
CA ILE A 130 7.51 1.77 4.86
C ILE A 130 7.23 0.31 4.53
N LYS A 131 6.89 -0.48 5.55
CA LYS A 131 6.47 -1.86 5.39
C LYS A 131 4.94 -1.95 5.50
N LEU A 132 4.32 -2.61 4.54
CA LEU A 132 2.91 -2.99 4.55
C LEU A 132 2.76 -4.49 4.69
N VAL A 133 1.68 -4.92 5.34
CA VAL A 133 1.15 -6.28 5.26
C VAL A 133 -0.25 -6.19 4.66
N VAL A 134 -0.50 -6.94 3.59
CA VAL A 134 -1.77 -6.94 2.86
C VAL A 134 -2.35 -8.34 2.74
N LYS A 135 -3.68 -8.47 2.67
CA LYS A 135 -4.41 -9.73 2.44
C LYS A 135 -5.75 -9.49 1.75
#